data_AF-A0A2M7KK05-F1
#
_entry.id   AF-A0A2M7KK05-F1
#
_cell.length_a   1.000
_cell.length_b   1.000
_cell.length_c   1.000
_cell.angle_alpha   90.00
_cell.angle_beta   90.00
_cell.angle_gamma   90.00
#
_symmetry.space_group_name_H-M   'P 1'
#
loop_
_entity.id
_entity.type
_entity.pdbx_description
1 polymer ?
#
loop_
_entity_poly.entity_id
_entity_poly.type
_entity_poly.pdbx_seq_one_letter_code
_entity_poly.pdbx_strand_id
1 'polypeptide(L)'
;MEGKDLTELKEVLETVSDKVPSLIGGLVSAVMTNVYSPEAGQQLGKAVGAFYNELVASGIPAEEALKMAKDYLGVMSSALEKAKAEKH
;
A
#
# COMPACT_ATOMS: atom_id res chain seq x y z
N MET A 1 21.78 45.80 2.30
CA MET A 1 21.42 44.82 1.24
C MET A 1 20.99 43.45 1.81
N GLU A 2 20.76 43.31 3.13
CA GLU A 2 20.60 41.99 3.77
C GLU A 2 19.18 41.41 3.79
N GLY A 3 18.13 42.20 3.50
CA GLY A 3 16.74 41.72 3.55
C GLY A 3 16.26 40.96 2.31
N LYS A 4 16.95 41.13 1.17
CA LYS A 4 16.52 40.56 -0.12
C LYS A 4 16.91 39.08 -0.22
N ASP A 5 18.13 38.73 0.21
CA ASP A 5 18.62 37.35 0.28
C ASP A 5 17.74 36.45 1.14
N LEU A 6 17.29 36.94 2.31
CA LEU A 6 16.41 36.16 3.20
C LEU A 6 15.03 35.91 2.60
N THR A 7 14.55 36.81 1.75
CA THR A 7 13.24 36.68 1.09
C THR A 7 13.31 35.66 -0.03
N GLU A 8 14.35 35.72 -0.87
CA GLU A 8 14.57 34.74 -1.95
C GLU A 8 14.82 33.33 -1.40
N LEU A 9 15.59 33.20 -0.31
CA LEU A 9 15.77 31.91 0.38
C LEU A 9 14.46 31.34 0.91
N LYS A 10 13.56 32.19 1.41
CA LYS A 10 12.25 31.77 1.90
C LYS A 10 11.36 31.26 0.76
N GLU A 11 11.33 31.94 -0.39
CA GLU A 11 10.56 31.51 -1.56
C GLU A 11 11.07 30.18 -2.14
N VAL A 12 12.39 29.97 -2.15
CA VAL A 12 12.99 28.70 -2.56
C VAL A 12 12.62 27.58 -1.58
N LEU A 13 12.70 27.84 -0.27
CA LEU A 13 12.34 26.86 0.75
C LEU A 13 10.85 26.52 0.74
N GLU A 14 9.97 27.49 0.53
CA GLU A 14 8.53 27.26 0.33
C GLU A 14 8.29 26.39 -0.91
N THR A 15 8.94 26.69 -2.03
CA THR A 15 8.81 25.90 -3.27
C THR A 15 9.28 24.45 -3.08
N VAL A 16 10.41 24.25 -2.39
CA VAL A 16 10.93 22.90 -2.09
C VAL A 16 10.00 22.17 -1.13
N SER A 17 9.51 22.86 -0.09
CA SER A 17 8.57 22.30 0.88
C SER A 17 7.21 21.94 0.26
N ASP A 18 6.81 22.60 -0.82
CA ASP A 18 5.60 22.24 -1.59
C ASP A 18 5.86 21.07 -2.55
N LYS A 19 6.97 21.12 -3.29
CA LYS A 19 7.26 20.16 -4.35
C LYS A 19 7.68 18.80 -3.81
N VAL A 20 8.50 18.73 -2.76
CA VAL A 20 9.04 17.46 -2.24
C VAL A 20 7.92 16.54 -1.71
N PRO A 21 6.98 17.00 -0.87
CA PRO A 21 5.85 16.19 -0.45
C PRO A 21 4.96 15.77 -1.63
N SER A 22 4.77 16.64 -2.63
CA SER A 22 3.96 16.30 -3.82
C SER A 22 4.57 15.15 -4.64
N LEU A 23 5.90 15.11 -4.74
CA LEU A 23 6.62 14.05 -5.45
C LEU A 23 6.57 12.73 -4.67
N ILE A 24 6.74 12.77 -3.35
CA ILE A 24 6.61 11.59 -2.48
C ILE A 24 5.17 11.07 -2.51
N GLY A 25 4.18 11.97 -2.47
CA GLY A 25 2.76 11.64 -2.59
C GLY A 25 2.45 10.96 -3.92
N GLY A 26 2.97 11.48 -5.03
CA GLY A 26 2.83 10.88 -6.37
C GLY A 26 3.48 9.50 -6.49
N LEU A 27 4.67 9.30 -5.92
CA LEU A 27 5.35 8.01 -5.90
C LEU A 27 4.60 6.97 -5.06
N VAL A 28 4.12 7.35 -3.86
CA VAL A 28 3.33 6.45 -3.03
C VAL A 28 1.98 6.15 -3.69
N SER A 29 1.36 7.12 -4.34
CA SER A 29 0.13 6.91 -5.11
C SER A 29 0.38 5.97 -6.29
N ALA A 30 1.49 6.09 -7.01
CA ALA A 30 1.86 5.19 -8.10
C ALA A 30 2.13 3.75 -7.59
N VAL A 31 2.84 3.61 -6.47
CA VAL A 31 3.06 2.31 -5.82
C VAL A 31 1.72 1.70 -5.36
N MET A 32 0.85 2.49 -4.73
CA MET A 32 -0.49 2.07 -4.27
C MET A 32 -1.43 1.67 -5.42
N THR A 33 -1.38 2.39 -6.55
CA THR A 33 -2.20 2.08 -7.74
C THR A 33 -1.76 0.76 -8.37
N ASN A 34 -0.45 0.45 -8.33
CA ASN A 34 0.08 -0.85 -8.76
C ASN A 34 -0.32 -2.02 -7.86
N VAL A 35 -0.71 -1.78 -6.59
CA VAL A 35 -1.23 -2.84 -5.71
C VAL A 35 -2.65 -3.26 -6.10
N TYR A 36 -3.38 -2.40 -6.82
CA TYR A 36 -4.69 -2.68 -7.42
C TYR A 36 -4.61 -3.02 -8.92
N SER A 37 -3.43 -3.35 -9.44
CA SER A 37 -3.33 -3.82 -10.82
C SER A 37 -3.84 -5.27 -10.93
N PRO A 38 -4.38 -5.67 -12.10
CA PRO A 38 -4.77 -7.05 -12.36
C PRO A 38 -3.67 -8.07 -12.03
N GLU A 39 -2.41 -7.70 -12.24
CA GLU A 39 -1.23 -8.51 -11.92
C GLU A 39 -1.06 -8.71 -10.41
N ALA A 40 -1.21 -7.65 -9.60
CA ALA A 40 -1.17 -7.75 -8.14
C ALA A 40 -2.32 -8.60 -7.60
N GLY A 41 -3.53 -8.44 -8.14
CA GLY A 41 -4.68 -9.29 -7.84
C GLY A 41 -4.45 -10.76 -8.19
N GLN A 42 -3.81 -11.03 -9.35
CA GLN A 42 -3.48 -12.39 -9.78
C GLN A 42 -2.42 -13.05 -8.87
N GLN A 43 -1.39 -12.29 -8.48
CA GLN A 43 -0.35 -12.77 -7.55
C GLN A 43 -0.94 -13.06 -6.17
N LEU A 44 -1.82 -12.20 -5.66
CA LEU A 44 -2.53 -12.40 -4.39
C LEU A 44 -3.42 -13.65 -4.45
N GLY A 45 -4.20 -13.81 -5.53
CA GLY A 45 -5.03 -15.00 -5.73
C GLY A 45 -4.23 -16.30 -5.76
N LYS A 46 -3.06 -16.31 -6.42
CA LYS A 46 -2.13 -17.46 -6.40
C LYS A 46 -1.61 -17.76 -4.99
N ALA A 47 -1.21 -16.74 -4.23
CA ALA A 47 -0.70 -16.91 -2.87
C ALA A 47 -1.77 -17.48 -1.94
N VAL A 48 -3.00 -16.97 -2.00
CA VAL A 48 -4.12 -17.47 -1.18
C VAL A 48 -4.51 -18.89 -1.57
N GLY A 49 -4.55 -19.20 -2.87
CA GLY A 49 -4.81 -20.55 -3.35
C GLY A 49 -3.73 -21.55 -2.93
N ALA A 50 -2.45 -21.15 -3.00
CA ALA A 50 -1.34 -21.96 -2.51
C ALA A 50 -1.46 -22.22 -1.00
N PHE A 51 -1.73 -21.18 -0.20
CA PHE A 51 -1.96 -21.31 1.23
C PHE A 51 -3.11 -22.28 1.55
N TYR A 52 -4.26 -22.14 0.90
CA TYR A 52 -5.38 -23.07 1.04
C TYR A 52 -4.96 -24.52 0.73
N ASN A 53 -4.27 -24.74 -0.40
CA ASN A 53 -3.84 -26.09 -0.80
C ASN A 53 -2.88 -26.70 0.22
N GLU A 54 -1.99 -25.91 0.80
CA GLU A 54 -1.02 -26.35 1.80
C GLU A 54 -1.71 -26.73 3.12
N LEU A 55 -2.71 -25.95 3.55
CA LEU A 55 -3.55 -26.29 4.71
C LEU A 55 -4.27 -27.62 4.50
N VAL A 56 -4.91 -27.81 3.34
CA VAL A 56 -5.59 -29.07 3.02
C VAL A 56 -4.60 -30.24 2.96
N ALA A 57 -3.43 -30.05 2.34
CA ALA A 57 -2.37 -31.05 2.27
C ALA A 57 -1.82 -31.43 3.67
N SER A 58 -1.85 -30.50 4.62
CA SER A 58 -1.48 -30.76 6.02
C SER A 58 -2.54 -31.52 6.83
N GLY A 59 -3.69 -31.83 6.22
CA GLY A 59 -4.78 -32.58 6.84
C GLY A 59 -5.90 -31.72 7.44
N ILE A 60 -5.87 -30.40 7.21
CA ILE A 60 -6.94 -29.51 7.66
C ILE A 60 -8.19 -29.72 6.78
N PRO A 61 -9.39 -29.86 7.36
CA PRO A 61 -10.62 -29.98 6.60
C PRO A 61 -10.79 -28.83 5.61
N ALA A 62 -11.24 -29.14 4.39
CA ALA A 62 -11.34 -28.15 3.30
C ALA A 62 -12.17 -26.91 3.67
N GLU A 63 -13.28 -27.08 4.40
CA GLU A 63 -14.11 -25.96 4.85
C GLU A 63 -13.37 -25.05 5.84
N GLU A 64 -12.57 -25.63 6.71
CA GLU A 64 -11.80 -24.91 7.73
C GLU A 64 -10.58 -24.23 7.11
N ALA A 65 -9.89 -24.89 6.18
CA ALA A 65 -8.82 -24.30 5.37
C ALA A 65 -9.34 -23.12 4.52
N LEU A 66 -10.53 -23.26 3.92
CA LEU A 66 -11.15 -22.19 3.15
C LEU A 66 -11.50 -20.98 4.03
N LYS A 67 -11.98 -21.24 5.25
CA LYS A 67 -12.24 -20.18 6.23
C LYS A 67 -10.95 -19.45 6.60
N MET A 68 -9.87 -20.16 6.94
CA MET A 68 -8.58 -19.56 7.25
C MET A 68 -8.01 -18.72 6.09
N ALA A 69 -8.12 -19.22 4.86
CA ALA A 69 -7.67 -18.48 3.67
C ALA A 69 -8.47 -17.18 3.45
N LYS A 70 -9.79 -17.21 3.68
CA LYS A 70 -10.66 -16.02 3.63
C LYS A 70 -10.34 -15.03 4.74
N ASP A 71 -10.11 -15.50 5.96
CA ASP A 71 -9.77 -14.67 7.11
C ASP A 71 -8.41 -13.97 6.88
N TYR A 72 -7.42 -14.69 6.34
CA TYR A 72 -6.13 -14.13 5.95
C TYR A 72 -6.28 -13.01 4.91
N LEU A 73 -7.09 -13.23 3.86
CA LEU A 73 -7.45 -12.19 2.90
C LEU A 73 -8.09 -10.97 3.57
N GLY A 74 -9.05 -11.20 4.48
CA GLY A 74 -9.76 -10.14 5.19
C GLY A 74 -8.83 -9.26 6.03
N VAL A 75 -7.84 -9.86 6.71
CA VAL A 75 -6.82 -9.12 7.47
C VAL A 75 -5.97 -8.26 6.54
N MET A 76 -5.52 -8.80 5.40
CA MET A 76 -4.73 -8.05 4.43
C MET A 76 -5.51 -6.88 3.83
N SER A 77 -6.77 -7.09 3.43
CA SER A 77 -7.64 -6.02 2.91
C SER A 77 -7.88 -4.94 3.96
N SER A 78 -8.14 -5.32 5.21
CA SER A 78 -8.33 -4.37 6.31
C SER A 78 -7.08 -3.56 6.62
N ALA A 79 -5.90 -4.17 6.52
CA ALA A 79 -4.62 -3.47 6.71
C ALA A 79 -4.35 -2.45 5.59
N LEU A 80 -4.65 -2.81 4.34
CA LEU A 80 -4.54 -1.90 3.20
C LEU A 80 -5.49 -0.70 3.31
N GLU A 81 -6.73 -0.94 3.73
CA GLU A 81 -7.73 0.12 3.96
C GLU A 81 -7.26 1.11 5.04
N LYS A 82 -6.72 0.61 6.16
CA LYS A 82 -6.18 1.45 7.24
C LYS A 82 -4.97 2.27 6.78
N ALA A 83 -4.04 1.67 6.04
CA ALA A 83 -2.88 2.37 5.49
C ALA A 83 -3.26 3.49 4.50
N LYS A 84 -4.42 3.36 3.84
CA LYS A 84 -5.01 4.41 3.00
C LYS A 84 -5.65 5.53 3.83
N ALA A 85 -6.31 5.19 4.93
CA ALA A 85 -6.98 6.14 5.82
C ALA A 85 -6.00 7.05 6.60
N GLU A 86 -4.82 6.55 6.96
CA GLU A 86 -3.79 7.34 7.67
C GLU A 86 -3.05 8.38 6.78
N LYS A 87 -3.34 8.41 5.47
CA LYS A 87 -2.78 9.38 4.51
C LYS A 87 -3.75 10.54 4.19
N HIS A 88 -4.91 10.58 4.82
CA HIS A 88 -5.90 11.67 4.76
C HIS A 88 -6.02 12.36 6.12
#